data_AF-D6X2W1-F1
#
_entry.id   AF-D6X2W1-F1
#
_cell.length_a   1.000
_cell.length_b   1.000
_cell.length_c   1.000
_cell.angle_alpha   90.00
_cell.angle_beta   90.00
_cell.angle_gamma   90.00
#
_symmetry.space_group_name_H-M   'P 1'
#
loop_
_entity.id
_entity.type
_entity.pdbx_description
1 polymer ?
#
loop_
_entity_poly.entity_id
_entity_poly.type
_entity_poly.pdbx_seq_one_letter_code
_entity_poly.pdbx_strand_id
1 'polypeptide(L)'
;MTMRPDDHRRKWDRDEYERLAEERKREEIERLEEETKKKKGPPVKREMLKTREYKVDLDSKLGKSIVINKNTPTSQSGGYYCNVCDCVVKDSINFLDHINGKKHQRNLGMSMRIERSSLDAVKRRFDQNKRKMEEKKKDYDMAARMQEIAEEEEKLREYRREKRKEKRKAEEMLEETSEQASELASIMGFAGFGSSKKK
;
A
#
# COMPACT_ATOMS: atom_id res chain seq x y z
N MET A 1 -29.24 88.24 -19.02
CA MET A 1 -29.37 87.78 -17.61
C MET A 1 -30.84 87.81 -17.25
N THR A 2 -31.53 86.66 -17.28
CA THR A 2 -32.93 86.54 -16.90
C THR A 2 -33.01 85.61 -15.70
N MET A 3 -32.91 86.19 -14.50
CA MET A 3 -33.11 85.49 -13.24
C MET A 3 -34.58 85.08 -13.16
N ARG A 4 -34.86 83.78 -13.30
CA ARG A 4 -36.20 83.22 -13.05
C ARG A 4 -36.40 83.06 -11.53
N PRO A 5 -37.60 83.35 -11.00
CA PRO A 5 -37.88 83.27 -9.56
C PRO A 5 -37.59 81.88 -8.96
N ASP A 6 -37.03 81.87 -7.76
CA ASP A 6 -36.74 80.66 -6.96
C ASP A 6 -38.01 79.83 -6.73
N ASP A 7 -38.17 78.77 -7.54
CA ASP A 7 -39.12 77.69 -7.29
C ASP A 7 -38.70 76.96 -6.01
N HIS A 8 -39.46 77.13 -4.93
CA HIS A 8 -39.28 76.43 -3.65
C HIS A 8 -39.60 74.92 -3.73
N ARG A 9 -39.72 74.37 -4.96
CA ARG A 9 -39.93 72.96 -5.23
C ARG A 9 -38.58 72.32 -5.43
N ARG A 10 -38.15 71.49 -4.47
CA ARG A 10 -36.90 70.72 -4.53
C ARG A 10 -36.85 69.87 -5.80
N LYS A 11 -36.15 70.36 -6.82
CA LYS A 11 -35.87 69.64 -8.06
C LYS A 11 -34.69 68.72 -7.76
N TRP A 12 -34.89 67.43 -7.98
CA TRP A 12 -33.82 66.46 -7.82
C TRP A 12 -33.01 66.47 -9.13
N ASP A 13 -31.76 66.91 -9.05
CA ASP A 13 -30.86 66.94 -10.19
C ASP A 13 -30.36 65.53 -10.49
N ARG A 14 -30.89 64.92 -11.55
CA ARG A 14 -30.65 63.49 -11.88
C ARG A 14 -29.16 63.17 -12.02
N ASP A 15 -28.39 64.08 -12.61
CA ASP A 15 -26.96 63.90 -12.84
C ASP A 15 -26.15 63.86 -11.54
N GLU A 16 -26.55 64.65 -10.53
CA GLU A 16 -25.90 64.64 -9.21
C GLU A 16 -26.18 63.33 -8.46
N TYR A 17 -27.44 62.87 -8.49
CA TYR A 17 -27.83 61.60 -7.87
C TYR A 17 -27.26 60.38 -8.61
N GLU A 18 -27.09 60.45 -9.93
CA GLU A 18 -26.43 59.41 -10.72
C GLU A 18 -24.96 59.31 -10.35
N ARG A 19 -24.24 60.43 -10.26
CA ARG A 19 -22.85 60.46 -9.77
C ARG A 19 -22.71 59.92 -8.34
N LEU A 20 -23.61 60.31 -7.45
CA LEU A 20 -23.61 59.84 -6.06
C LEU A 20 -23.92 58.33 -5.96
N ALA A 21 -24.76 57.81 -6.87
CA ALA A 21 -25.06 56.38 -6.95
C ALA A 21 -23.87 55.58 -7.52
N GLU A 22 -23.16 56.11 -8.50
CA GLU A 22 -21.93 55.52 -9.04
C GLU A 22 -20.80 55.50 -8.02
N GLU A 23 -20.64 56.57 -7.24
CA GLU A 23 -19.65 56.68 -6.17
C GLU A 23 -19.92 55.62 -5.08
N ARG A 24 -21.17 55.51 -4.62
CA ARG A 24 -21.57 54.44 -3.67
C ARG A 24 -21.31 53.03 -4.21
N LYS A 25 -21.58 52.78 -5.48
CA LYS A 25 -21.29 51.47 -6.12
C LYS A 25 -19.80 51.20 -6.17
N ARG A 26 -18.99 52.21 -6.48
CA ARG A 26 -17.53 52.08 -6.55
C ARG A 26 -16.93 51.78 -5.19
N GLU A 27 -17.37 52.48 -4.14
CA GLU A 27 -16.95 52.21 -2.76
C GLU A 27 -17.35 50.82 -2.27
N GLU A 28 -18.52 50.31 -2.66
CA GLU A 28 -18.96 48.95 -2.34
C GLU A 28 -18.07 47.90 -3.04
N ILE A 29 -17.75 48.10 -4.31
CA ILE A 29 -16.85 47.23 -5.08
C ILE A 29 -15.44 47.25 -4.47
N GLU A 30 -14.92 48.43 -4.13
CA GLU A 30 -13.59 48.58 -3.53
C GLU A 30 -13.52 47.87 -2.17
N ARG A 31 -14.56 48.00 -1.34
CA ARG A 31 -14.65 47.31 -0.04
C ARG A 31 -14.67 45.78 -0.21
N LEU A 32 -15.45 45.28 -1.16
CA LEU A 32 -15.48 43.85 -1.50
C LEU A 32 -14.13 43.37 -2.06
N GLU A 33 -13.47 44.17 -2.89
CA GLU A 33 -12.13 43.87 -3.38
C GLU A 33 -11.09 43.82 -2.24
N GLU A 34 -11.14 44.75 -1.30
CA GLU A 34 -10.27 44.73 -0.13
C GLU A 34 -10.50 43.49 0.74
N GLU A 35 -11.75 43.12 0.99
CA GLU A 35 -12.08 41.90 1.73
C GLU A 35 -11.58 40.64 1.02
N THR A 36 -11.69 40.59 -0.31
CA THR A 36 -11.18 39.45 -1.09
C THR A 36 -9.65 39.43 -1.16
N LYS A 37 -8.99 40.59 -1.18
CA LYS A 37 -7.52 40.73 -1.10
C LYS A 37 -7.02 40.31 0.28
N LYS A 38 -7.67 40.74 1.37
CA LYS A 38 -7.36 40.32 2.76
C LYS A 38 -7.54 38.82 2.97
N LYS A 39 -8.53 38.19 2.32
CA LYS A 39 -8.74 36.72 2.34
C LYS A 39 -7.72 35.95 1.49
N LYS A 40 -7.13 36.57 0.46
CA LYS A 40 -6.07 36.01 -0.36
C LYS A 40 -4.72 36.27 0.30
N GLY A 41 -4.36 35.43 1.27
CA GLY A 41 -3.02 35.43 1.87
C GLY A 41 -1.88 35.32 0.84
N PRO A 42 -0.62 35.57 1.24
CA PRO A 42 0.52 35.57 0.34
C PRO A 42 0.61 34.28 -0.47
N PRO A 43 1.06 34.32 -1.73
CA PRO A 43 1.12 33.16 -2.59
C PRO A 43 2.12 32.15 -2.03
N VAL A 44 1.61 31.17 -1.28
CA VAL A 44 2.38 30.04 -0.78
C VAL A 44 2.98 29.35 -1.99
N LYS A 45 4.32 29.38 -2.10
CA LYS A 45 5.06 28.66 -3.13
C LYS A 45 4.67 27.19 -3.01
N ARG A 46 3.84 26.74 -3.94
CA ARG A 46 3.31 25.39 -3.89
C ARG A 46 4.42 24.42 -4.26
N GLU A 47 4.69 23.47 -3.38
CA GLU A 47 5.66 22.42 -3.69
C GLU A 47 5.18 21.61 -4.91
N MET A 48 6.15 21.09 -5.65
CA MET A 48 5.90 20.23 -6.80
C MET A 48 5.23 18.93 -6.35
N LEU A 49 4.44 18.35 -7.25
CA LEU A 49 3.68 17.13 -6.97
C LEU A 49 4.61 15.97 -6.61
N LYS A 50 4.71 15.64 -5.33
CA LYS A 50 5.36 14.43 -4.85
C LYS A 50 4.43 13.24 -5.02
N THR A 51 4.98 12.09 -5.41
CA THR A 51 4.24 10.82 -5.41
C THR A 51 3.94 10.42 -3.96
N ARG A 52 2.74 9.92 -3.68
CA ARG A 52 2.39 9.45 -2.34
C ARG A 52 3.19 8.18 -2.01
N GLU A 53 3.77 8.14 -0.83
CA GLU A 53 4.58 7.00 -0.35
C GLU A 53 3.77 5.97 0.44
N TYR A 54 2.53 6.30 0.82
CA TYR A 54 1.63 5.38 1.53
C TYR A 54 0.53 4.86 0.62
N LYS A 55 0.25 3.55 0.74
CA LYS A 55 -0.91 2.92 0.11
C LYS A 55 -2.13 3.27 0.95
N VAL A 56 -3.19 3.74 0.30
CA VAL A 56 -4.46 4.03 0.98
C VAL A 56 -5.18 2.70 1.15
N ASP A 57 -5.34 2.24 2.39
CA ASP A 57 -5.98 0.96 2.69
C ASP A 57 -7.50 1.13 2.83
N LEU A 58 -8.23 0.85 1.75
CA LEU A 58 -9.70 0.91 1.72
C LEU A 58 -10.36 -0.40 2.21
N ASP A 59 -9.59 -1.47 2.37
CA ASP A 59 -10.13 -2.81 2.63
C ASP A 59 -10.40 -3.09 4.11
N SER A 60 -9.77 -2.34 5.02
CA SER A 60 -9.83 -2.57 6.47
C SER A 60 -11.22 -2.38 7.09
N LYS A 61 -12.14 -1.73 6.37
CA LYS A 61 -13.53 -1.45 6.79
C LYS A 61 -14.57 -2.27 6.03
N LEU A 62 -14.16 -3.18 5.14
CA LEU A 62 -15.09 -4.07 4.45
C LEU A 62 -15.71 -5.07 5.45
N GLY A 63 -17.04 -5.26 5.38
CA GLY A 63 -17.77 -6.23 6.20
C GLY A 63 -18.05 -5.83 7.66
N LYS A 64 -17.63 -4.63 8.11
CA LYS A 64 -17.91 -4.12 9.47
C LYS A 64 -19.12 -3.19 9.44
N SER A 65 -20.23 -3.59 10.08
CA SER A 65 -21.36 -2.70 10.33
C SER A 65 -21.09 -1.81 11.54
N ILE A 66 -21.13 -0.49 11.36
CA ILE A 66 -20.97 0.48 12.43
C ILE A 66 -22.32 1.13 12.67
N VAL A 67 -22.82 1.05 13.91
CA VAL A 67 -24.06 1.73 14.32
C VAL A 67 -23.74 3.21 14.51
N ILE A 68 -24.36 4.08 13.70
CA ILE A 68 -24.15 5.53 13.73
C ILE A 68 -25.19 6.14 14.68
N ASN A 69 -24.73 6.72 15.79
CA ASN A 69 -25.56 7.51 16.69
C ASN A 69 -25.43 9.01 16.36
N LYS A 70 -26.39 9.85 16.79
CA LYS A 70 -26.35 11.31 16.52
C LYS A 70 -25.13 12.03 17.12
N ASN A 71 -24.45 11.43 18.10
CA ASN A 71 -23.29 11.99 18.80
C ASN A 71 -21.93 11.44 18.34
N THR A 72 -21.88 10.52 17.36
CA THR A 72 -20.58 9.99 16.91
C THR A 72 -19.86 11.01 16.03
N PRO A 73 -18.56 11.27 16.26
CA PRO A 73 -17.80 12.23 15.47
C PRO A 73 -17.79 11.82 14.00
N THR A 74 -17.79 12.82 13.12
CA THR A 74 -17.84 12.67 11.65
C THR A 74 -16.76 11.72 11.10
N SER A 75 -15.63 11.57 11.80
CA SER A 75 -14.54 10.64 11.50
C SER A 75 -14.86 9.15 11.73
N GLN A 76 -15.87 8.85 12.54
CA GLN A 76 -16.39 7.48 12.78
C GLN A 76 -17.74 7.22 12.13
N SER A 77 -18.35 8.25 11.51
CA SER A 77 -19.54 8.05 10.71
C SER A 77 -19.24 7.16 9.50
N GLY A 78 -20.21 6.36 9.08
CA GLY A 78 -20.05 5.40 7.99
C GLY A 78 -19.53 6.07 6.72
N GLY A 79 -18.32 5.70 6.29
CA GLY A 79 -17.65 6.24 5.11
C GLY A 79 -16.13 6.41 5.30
N TYR A 80 -15.49 6.94 4.25
CA TYR A 80 -14.10 7.39 4.25
C TYR A 80 -14.04 8.86 4.66
N TYR A 81 -13.25 9.17 5.69
CA TYR A 81 -13.08 10.52 6.19
C TYR A 81 -11.76 11.13 5.69
N CYS A 82 -11.81 12.38 5.20
CA CYS A 82 -10.62 13.12 4.81
C CYS A 82 -10.28 14.20 5.84
N ASN A 83 -9.10 14.10 6.47
CA ASN A 83 -8.64 15.04 7.52
C ASN A 83 -8.32 16.45 6.99
N VAL A 84 -8.13 16.63 5.69
CA VAL A 84 -7.70 17.91 5.09
C VAL A 84 -8.89 18.77 4.65
N CYS A 85 -10.02 18.12 4.40
CA CYS A 85 -11.23 18.75 3.85
C CYS A 85 -12.45 18.58 4.76
N ASP A 86 -12.30 17.87 5.89
CA ASP A 86 -13.36 17.56 6.86
C ASP A 86 -14.66 17.07 6.24
N CYS A 87 -14.55 16.25 5.18
CA CYS A 87 -15.68 15.69 4.47
C CYS A 87 -15.72 14.15 4.59
N VAL A 88 -16.93 13.61 4.70
CA VAL A 88 -17.19 12.18 4.65
C VAL A 88 -17.60 11.81 3.24
N VAL A 89 -16.85 10.89 2.64
CA VAL A 89 -17.14 10.34 1.33
C VAL A 89 -17.59 8.88 1.50
N LYS A 90 -18.73 8.53 0.90
CA LYS A 90 -19.36 7.21 1.08
C LYS A 90 -18.66 6.11 0.26
N ASP A 91 -18.15 6.48 -0.92
CA ASP A 91 -17.57 5.54 -1.88
C ASP A 91 -16.04 5.57 -1.87
N SER A 92 -15.43 4.42 -2.13
CA SER A 92 -13.96 4.27 -2.26
C SER A 92 -13.39 5.05 -3.44
N ILE A 93 -14.07 5.01 -4.59
CA ILE A 93 -13.67 5.73 -5.81
C ILE A 93 -13.71 7.23 -5.57
N ASN A 94 -14.81 7.72 -4.99
CA ASN A 94 -14.96 9.14 -4.71
C ASN A 94 -13.95 9.61 -3.64
N PHE A 95 -13.53 8.76 -2.71
CA PHE A 95 -12.44 9.09 -1.77
C PHE A 95 -11.09 9.23 -2.47
N LEU A 96 -10.77 8.33 -3.41
CA LEU A 96 -9.56 8.45 -4.23
C LEU A 96 -9.59 9.72 -5.09
N ASP A 97 -10.72 10.03 -5.70
CA ASP A 97 -10.93 11.26 -6.48
C ASP A 97 -10.91 12.52 -5.60
N HIS A 98 -11.36 12.42 -4.35
CA HIS A 98 -11.29 13.49 -3.39
C HIS A 98 -9.84 13.83 -3.01
N ILE A 99 -9.02 12.81 -2.67
CA ILE A 99 -7.60 13.02 -2.33
C ILE A 99 -6.83 13.51 -3.57
N ASN A 100 -7.20 13.06 -4.77
CA ASN A 100 -6.64 13.56 -6.04
C ASN A 100 -7.24 14.90 -6.49
N GLY A 101 -8.24 15.42 -5.76
CA GLY A 101 -8.98 16.62 -6.14
C GLY A 101 -8.15 17.90 -5.98
N LYS A 102 -8.41 18.88 -6.86
CA LYS A 102 -7.75 20.20 -6.82
C LYS A 102 -7.94 20.93 -5.48
N LYS A 103 -9.05 20.69 -4.78
CA LYS A 103 -9.33 21.31 -3.47
C LYS A 103 -8.43 20.72 -2.38
N HIS A 104 -8.35 19.39 -2.30
CA HIS A 104 -7.49 18.69 -1.37
C HIS A 104 -6.01 19.05 -1.58
N GLN A 105 -5.54 18.97 -2.83
CA GLN A 105 -4.15 19.30 -3.19
C GLN A 105 -3.78 20.77 -2.90
N ARG A 106 -4.75 21.69 -3.05
CA ARG A 106 -4.55 23.11 -2.74
C ARG A 106 -4.38 23.35 -1.25
N ASN A 107 -5.15 22.65 -0.41
CA ASN A 107 -5.02 22.73 1.05
C ASN A 107 -3.70 22.11 1.53
N LEU A 108 -3.22 21.05 0.85
CA LEU A 108 -1.88 20.48 1.05
C LEU A 108 -0.74 21.36 0.55
N GLY A 109 -1.04 22.50 -0.10
CA GLY A 109 0.00 23.41 -0.59
C GLY A 109 0.78 22.86 -1.79
N MET A 110 0.28 21.85 -2.49
CA MET A 110 0.95 21.27 -3.65
C MET A 110 0.28 21.74 -4.96
N SER A 111 1.06 21.88 -6.03
CA SER A 111 0.52 22.15 -7.36
C SER A 111 0.46 20.86 -8.18
N MET A 112 -0.58 20.68 -9.00
CA MET A 112 -0.69 19.54 -9.93
C MET A 112 0.34 19.59 -11.08
N ARG A 113 1.21 20.60 -11.12
CA ARG A 113 2.20 20.76 -12.18
C ARG A 113 3.40 19.87 -11.84
N ILE A 114 3.56 18.81 -12.62
CA ILE A 114 4.69 17.90 -12.57
C ILE A 114 5.81 18.49 -13.42
N GLU A 115 7.05 18.47 -12.94
CA GLU A 115 8.21 18.83 -13.74
C GLU A 115 8.49 17.79 -14.83
N ARG A 116 8.92 18.23 -16.01
CA ARG A 116 9.33 17.32 -17.07
C ARG A 116 10.61 16.60 -16.64
N SER A 117 10.61 15.28 -16.73
CA SER A 117 11.75 14.45 -16.33
C SER A 117 12.97 14.72 -17.22
N SER A 118 14.13 14.93 -16.60
CA SER A 118 15.44 15.00 -17.26
C SER A 118 16.04 13.60 -17.48
N LEU A 119 17.07 13.49 -18.33
CA LEU A 119 17.78 12.23 -18.58
C LEU A 119 18.37 11.62 -17.29
N ASP A 120 18.86 12.46 -16.38
CA ASP A 120 19.41 12.01 -15.10
C ASP A 120 18.32 11.42 -14.19
N ALA A 121 17.12 12.01 -14.17
CA ALA A 121 15.98 11.47 -13.41
C ALA A 121 15.54 10.09 -13.92
N VAL A 122 15.64 9.86 -15.23
CA VAL A 122 15.31 8.57 -15.85
C VAL A 122 16.34 7.51 -15.48
N LYS A 123 17.65 7.82 -15.53
CA LYS A 123 18.71 6.90 -15.10
C LYS A 123 18.55 6.49 -13.64
N ARG A 124 18.33 7.45 -12.74
CA ARG A 124 18.07 7.18 -11.31
C ARG A 124 16.85 6.27 -11.09
N ARG A 125 15.78 6.44 -11.87
CA ARG A 125 14.61 5.53 -11.81
C ARG A 125 14.93 4.13 -12.31
N PHE A 126 15.71 4.00 -13.39
CA PHE A 126 16.13 2.69 -13.88
C PHE A 126 17.01 1.96 -12.85
N ASP A 127 17.93 2.66 -12.20
CA ASP A 127 18.76 2.08 -11.14
C ASP A 127 17.93 1.63 -9.93
N GLN A 128 16.98 2.46 -9.49
CA GLN A 128 16.06 2.08 -8.41
C GLN A 128 15.18 0.89 -8.80
N ASN A 129 14.69 0.84 -10.03
CA ASN A 129 13.89 -0.29 -10.51
C ASN A 129 14.72 -1.56 -10.63
N LYS A 130 15.96 -1.46 -11.11
CA LYS A 130 16.90 -2.58 -11.17
C LYS A 130 17.20 -3.13 -9.78
N ARG A 131 17.46 -2.26 -8.78
CA ARG A 131 17.64 -2.66 -7.38
C ARG A 131 16.41 -3.38 -6.81
N LYS A 132 15.21 -2.84 -7.03
CA LYS A 132 13.96 -3.50 -6.60
C LYS A 132 13.74 -4.85 -7.29
N MET A 133 14.13 -4.99 -8.55
CA MET A 133 14.04 -6.26 -9.26
C MET A 133 15.10 -7.26 -8.78
N GLU A 134 16.30 -6.80 -8.41
CA GLU A 134 17.33 -7.64 -7.80
C GLU A 134 16.94 -8.10 -6.39
N GLU A 135 16.33 -7.24 -5.57
CA GLU A 135 15.77 -7.63 -4.26
C GLU A 135 14.72 -8.73 -4.42
N LYS A 136 13.74 -8.53 -5.33
CA LYS A 136 12.74 -9.56 -5.64
C LYS A 136 13.37 -10.86 -6.13
N LYS A 137 14.38 -10.78 -7.01
CA LYS A 137 15.11 -11.96 -7.50
C LYS A 137 15.82 -12.69 -6.36
N LYS A 138 16.45 -11.97 -5.43
CA LYS A 138 17.07 -12.57 -4.24
C LYS A 138 16.03 -13.27 -3.35
N ASP A 139 14.84 -12.71 -3.21
CA ASP A 139 13.75 -13.37 -2.47
C ASP A 139 13.30 -14.66 -3.17
N TYR A 140 13.22 -14.66 -4.51
CA TYR A 140 12.96 -15.88 -5.29
C TYR A 140 14.11 -16.88 -5.18
N ASP A 141 15.37 -16.44 -5.18
CA ASP A 141 16.54 -17.31 -5.03
C ASP A 141 16.62 -17.91 -3.62
N MET A 142 16.22 -17.19 -2.56
CA MET A 142 16.13 -17.75 -1.21
C MET A 142 14.98 -18.75 -1.07
N ALA A 143 13.84 -18.49 -1.70
CA ALA A 143 12.73 -19.43 -1.73
C ALA A 143 13.08 -20.71 -2.51
N ALA A 144 13.72 -20.57 -3.68
CA ALA A 144 14.21 -21.69 -4.47
C ALA A 144 15.27 -22.50 -3.73
N ARG A 145 16.20 -21.82 -3.05
CA ARG A 145 17.23 -22.48 -2.23
C ARG A 145 16.66 -23.18 -1.00
N MET A 146 15.61 -22.64 -0.38
CA MET A 146 14.89 -23.35 0.68
C MET A 146 14.15 -24.59 0.16
N GLN A 147 13.61 -24.53 -1.06
CA GLN A 147 12.99 -25.68 -1.70
C GLN A 147 14.03 -26.76 -2.05
N GLU A 148 15.19 -26.39 -2.59
CA GLU A 148 16.28 -27.33 -2.87
C GLU A 148 16.81 -28.01 -1.59
N ILE A 149 17.00 -27.26 -0.51
CA ILE A 149 17.42 -27.83 0.78
C ILE A 149 16.35 -28.79 1.34
N ALA A 150 15.07 -28.45 1.20
CA ALA A 150 13.97 -29.32 1.63
C ALA A 150 13.90 -30.61 0.80
N GLU A 151 14.12 -30.53 -0.52
CA GLU A 151 14.18 -31.69 -1.42
C GLU A 151 15.40 -32.57 -1.15
N GLU A 152 16.56 -31.99 -0.86
CA GLU A 152 17.76 -32.73 -0.47
C GLU A 152 17.58 -33.44 0.87
N GLU A 153 16.95 -32.79 1.86
CA GLU A 153 16.64 -33.41 3.15
C GLU A 153 15.62 -34.55 2.99
N GLU A 154 14.63 -34.38 2.11
CA GLU A 154 13.66 -35.43 1.78
C GLU A 154 14.33 -36.63 1.10
N LYS A 155 15.16 -36.40 0.07
CA LYS A 155 15.94 -37.46 -0.59
C LYS A 155 16.88 -38.18 0.38
N LEU A 156 17.51 -37.44 1.30
CA LEU A 156 18.37 -38.03 2.33
C LEU A 156 17.54 -38.86 3.33
N ARG A 157 16.32 -38.42 3.65
CA ARG A 157 15.38 -39.13 4.52
C ARG A 157 14.85 -40.40 3.85
N GLU A 158 14.58 -40.35 2.55
CA GLU A 158 14.20 -41.51 1.73
C GLU A 158 15.35 -42.51 1.63
N TYR A 159 16.56 -42.07 1.30
CA TYR A 159 17.75 -42.93 1.29
C TYR A 159 18.01 -43.58 2.66
N ARG A 160 17.83 -42.83 3.77
CA ARG A 160 17.90 -43.40 5.13
C ARG A 160 16.79 -44.42 5.41
N ARG A 161 15.59 -44.23 4.86
CA ARG A 161 14.48 -45.19 4.98
C ARG A 161 14.75 -46.45 4.15
N GLU A 162 15.28 -46.31 2.94
CA GLU A 162 15.66 -47.44 2.08
C GLU A 162 16.79 -48.24 2.68
N LYS A 163 17.87 -47.61 3.15
CA LYS A 163 18.95 -48.30 3.88
C LYS A 163 18.44 -49.06 5.12
N ARG A 164 17.44 -48.53 5.82
CA ARG A 164 16.80 -49.25 6.95
C ARG A 164 15.97 -50.44 6.48
N LYS A 165 15.27 -50.32 5.35
CA LYS A 165 14.51 -51.42 4.75
C LYS A 165 15.43 -52.51 4.20
N GLU A 166 16.53 -52.15 3.54
CA GLU A 166 17.53 -53.11 3.04
C GLU A 166 18.23 -53.85 4.17
N LYS A 167 18.57 -53.17 5.27
CA LYS A 167 19.11 -53.83 6.46
C LYS A 167 18.14 -54.84 7.07
N ARG A 168 16.85 -54.49 7.17
CA ARG A 168 15.80 -55.43 7.64
C ARG A 168 15.66 -56.63 6.71
N LYS A 169 15.64 -56.42 5.39
CA LYS A 169 15.59 -57.51 4.41
C LYS A 169 16.85 -58.38 4.42
N ALA A 170 18.02 -57.80 4.67
CA ALA A 170 19.27 -58.54 4.79
C ALA A 170 19.32 -59.36 6.09
N GLU A 171 18.77 -58.83 7.20
CA GLU A 171 18.58 -59.59 8.45
C GLU A 171 17.58 -60.73 8.25
N GLU A 172 16.44 -60.50 7.58
CA GLU A 172 15.47 -61.56 7.22
C GLU A 172 16.10 -62.64 6.32
N MET A 173 16.88 -62.27 5.31
CA MET A 173 17.61 -63.24 4.46
C MET A 173 18.73 -63.97 5.23
N LEU A 174 19.34 -63.35 6.23
CA LEU A 174 20.33 -63.99 7.10
C LEU A 174 19.68 -65.00 8.05
N GLU A 175 18.48 -64.71 8.56
CA GLU A 175 17.69 -65.69 9.33
C GLU A 175 17.28 -66.87 8.44
N GLU A 176 16.74 -66.63 7.24
CA GLU A 176 16.37 -67.70 6.30
C GLU A 176 17.59 -68.55 5.85
N THR A 177 18.75 -67.94 5.63
CA THR A 177 19.97 -68.69 5.28
C THR A 177 20.58 -69.44 6.47
N SER A 178 20.38 -68.97 7.71
CA SER A 178 20.80 -69.69 8.91
C SER A 178 19.96 -70.94 9.17
N GLU A 179 18.65 -70.88 8.87
CA GLU A 179 17.75 -72.03 8.91
C GLU A 179 18.11 -73.04 7.81
N GLN A 180 18.41 -72.58 6.60
CA GLN A 180 18.85 -73.43 5.49
C GLN A 180 20.25 -74.03 5.70
N ALA A 181 21.19 -73.31 6.33
CA ALA A 181 22.53 -73.81 6.65
C ALA A 181 22.50 -74.92 7.71
N SER A 182 21.57 -74.85 8.67
CA SER A 182 21.31 -75.91 9.64
C SER A 182 20.78 -77.20 8.97
N GLU A 183 19.92 -77.06 7.96
CA GLU A 183 19.40 -78.18 7.18
C GLU A 183 20.43 -78.76 6.19
N LEU A 184 21.23 -77.92 5.50
CA LEU A 184 22.30 -78.35 4.60
C LEU A 184 23.48 -79.00 5.35
N ALA A 185 23.80 -78.53 6.56
CA ALA A 185 24.80 -79.16 7.43
C ALA A 185 24.36 -80.53 7.95
N SER A 186 23.05 -80.74 8.16
CA SER A 186 22.47 -82.04 8.49
C SER A 186 22.42 -82.99 7.29
N ILE A 187 22.21 -82.47 6.08
CA ILE A 187 22.18 -83.27 4.83
C ILE A 187 23.59 -83.66 4.35
N MET A 188 24.61 -82.81 4.55
CA MET A 188 26.01 -83.10 4.15
C MET A 188 26.84 -83.82 5.21
N GLY A 189 26.24 -84.28 6.32
CA GLY A 189 26.90 -85.20 7.24
C GLY A 189 28.09 -84.64 8.02
N PHE A 190 28.18 -83.32 8.25
CA PHE A 190 29.18 -82.73 9.16
C PHE A 190 28.85 -82.94 10.66
N ALA A 191 28.33 -84.12 10.98
CA ALA A 191 28.17 -84.60 12.33
C ALA A 191 29.43 -85.36 12.77
N GLY A 192 30.43 -84.61 13.24
CA GLY A 192 31.39 -85.12 14.23
C GLY A 192 32.85 -85.25 13.80
N PHE A 193 33.68 -84.36 14.34
CA PHE A 193 35.06 -84.72 14.69
C PHE A 193 35.42 -84.08 16.05
N GLY A 194 35.34 -84.89 17.11
CA GLY A 194 35.63 -84.46 18.47
C GLY A 194 37.14 -84.30 18.72
N SER A 195 37.51 -83.31 19.53
CA SER A 195 38.70 -83.44 20.39
C SER A 195 38.40 -82.82 21.76
N SER A 196 38.66 -83.63 22.78
CA SER A 196 38.57 -83.33 24.19
C SER A 196 39.58 -82.27 24.63
N LYS A 197 39.14 -81.28 25.42
CA LYS A 197 39.98 -80.78 26.52
C LYS A 197 39.14 -80.19 27.64
N LYS A 198 38.95 -80.98 28.71
CA LYS A 198 38.71 -80.46 30.05
C LYS A 198 39.99 -79.79 30.52
N LYS A 199 39.93 -78.48 30.73
CA LYS A 199 40.58 -77.80 31.86
C LYS A 199 39.85 -76.49 32.12
#